data_AF-A0A9E1X6R1-F1
#
_entry.id   AF-A0A9E1X6R1-F1
#
_cell.length_a   1.000
_cell.length_b   1.000
_cell.length_c   1.000
_cell.angle_alpha   90.00
_cell.angle_beta   90.00
_cell.angle_gamma   90.00
#
_symmetry.space_group_name_H-M   'P 1'
#
loop_
_entity.id
_entity.type
_entity.pdbx_description
1 polymer ?
#
loop_
_entity_poly.entity_id
_entity_poly.type
_entity_poly.pdbx_seq_one_letter_code
_entity_poly.pdbx_strand_id
1 'polypeptide(L)' 'MTTDGDLPGYAEALDELQQILGTLESDTADVDLLAERVQRADVLIRHCRSRLDDARLHVTRVIAALDTETAGQEAGT' A
#
# COMPACT_ATOMS: atom_id res chain seq x y z
N MET A 1 -14.04 -13.29 -10.84
CA MET A 1 -13.05 -12.42 -11.52
C MET A 1 -13.12 -11.08 -10.80
N THR A 2 -12.39 -10.96 -9.70
CA THR A 2 -12.38 -9.75 -8.89
C THR A 2 -11.43 -8.79 -9.58
N THR A 3 -11.97 -7.78 -10.25
CA THR A 3 -11.20 -6.77 -10.95
C THR A 3 -10.41 -5.93 -9.95
N ASP A 4 -9.08 -6.12 -9.94
CA ASP A 4 -8.10 -5.26 -9.25
C ASP A 4 -8.12 -3.78 -9.70
N GLY A 5 -9.01 -3.41 -10.62
CA GLY A 5 -9.19 -2.05 -11.14
C GLY A 5 -10.01 -1.09 -10.27
N ASP A 6 -10.49 -1.53 -9.11
CA ASP A 6 -11.30 -0.72 -8.16
C ASP A 6 -10.57 -0.49 -6.81
N LEU A 7 -9.27 -0.81 -6.74
CA LEU A 7 -8.47 -0.59 -5.54
C LEU A 7 -7.97 0.87 -5.49
N PRO A 8 -8.28 1.62 -4.42
CA PRO A 8 -7.97 3.05 -4.33
C PRO A 8 -6.46 3.33 -4.30
N GLY A 9 -6.09 4.57 -4.60
CA GLY A 9 -4.73 5.06 -4.37
C GLY A 9 -4.31 4.90 -2.91
N TYR A 10 -2.99 4.92 -2.60
CA TYR A 10 -2.53 4.75 -1.22
C TYR A 10 -3.17 5.74 -0.24
N ALA A 11 -3.31 7.02 -0.63
CA ALA A 11 -3.95 8.04 0.19
C ALA A 11 -5.45 7.76 0.38
N GLU A 12 -6.16 7.43 -0.68
CA GLU A 12 -7.59 7.08 -0.64
C GLU A 12 -7.85 5.81 0.19
N ALA A 13 -6.99 4.79 0.06
CA ALA A 13 -7.04 3.58 0.88
C ALA A 13 -6.82 3.88 2.37
N LEU A 14 -5.93 4.82 2.68
CA LEU A 14 -5.70 5.27 4.05
C LEU A 14 -6.90 6.02 4.60
N ASP A 15 -7.50 6.91 3.82
CA ASP A 15 -8.72 7.64 4.21
C ASP A 15 -9.88 6.67 4.48
N GLU A 16 -10.07 5.66 3.62
CA GLU A 16 -11.09 4.62 3.83
C GLU A 16 -10.81 3.81 5.10
N LEU A 17 -9.55 3.46 5.38
CA LEU A 17 -9.18 2.78 6.63
C LEU A 17 -9.51 3.62 7.87
N GLN A 18 -9.30 4.94 7.83
CA GLN A 18 -9.67 5.84 8.93
C GLN A 18 -11.18 5.88 9.15
N GLN A 19 -11.98 5.87 8.07
CA GLN A 19 -13.44 5.80 8.17
C GLN A 19 -13.92 4.46 8.72
N ILE A 20 -13.28 3.36 8.32
CA ILE A 20 -13.55 2.03 8.88
C ILE A 20 -13.25 2.04 10.37
N LEU A 21 -12.08 2.53 10.78
CA LEU A 21 -11.70 2.59 12.19
C LEU A 21 -12.72 3.38 13.02
N GLY A 22 -13.14 4.56 12.55
CA GLY A 22 -14.18 5.33 13.25
C GLY A 22 -15.54 4.62 13.33
N THR A 23 -15.85 3.72 12.39
CA THR A 23 -17.04 2.86 12.47
C THR A 23 -16.85 1.76 13.52
N LEU A 24 -15.66 1.17 13.61
CA LEU A 24 -15.36 0.11 14.57
C LEU A 24 -15.33 0.61 16.02
N GLU A 25 -14.94 1.86 16.22
CA GLU A 25 -14.93 2.53 17.53
C GLU A 25 -16.32 3.02 17.96
N SER A 26 -17.34 2.88 17.11
CA SER A 26 -18.71 3.29 17.43
C SER A 26 -19.42 2.23 18.28
N ASP A 27 -19.88 2.63 19.46
CA ASP A 27 -20.64 1.77 20.39
C ASP A 27 -22.01 1.32 19.86
N THR A 28 -22.47 1.85 18.72
CA THR A 28 -23.78 1.51 18.12
C THR A 28 -23.66 0.65 16.86
N ALA A 29 -22.48 0.15 16.53
CA ALA A 29 -22.26 -0.68 15.34
C ALA A 29 -22.69 -2.15 15.56
N ASP A 30 -23.39 -2.71 14.57
CA ASP A 30 -23.79 -4.12 14.55
C ASP A 30 -22.57 -5.04 14.32
N VAL A 31 -22.51 -6.19 15.00
CA VAL A 31 -21.41 -7.18 14.89
C VAL A 31 -21.19 -7.65 13.45
N ASP A 32 -22.26 -7.83 12.68
CA ASP A 32 -22.15 -8.26 11.28
C ASP A 32 -21.51 -7.16 10.43
N LEU A 33 -21.88 -5.90 10.67
CA LEU A 33 -21.26 -4.74 10.03
C LEU A 33 -19.77 -4.63 10.41
N LEU A 34 -19.42 -4.85 11.69
CA LEU A 34 -18.04 -4.84 12.14
C LEU A 34 -17.20 -5.88 11.38
N ALA A 35 -17.73 -7.09 11.20
CA ALA A 35 -17.05 -8.16 10.47
C ALA A 35 -16.79 -7.77 9.01
N GLU A 36 -17.78 -7.21 8.31
CA GLU A 36 -17.62 -6.72 6.94
C GLU A 36 -16.58 -5.61 6.84
N ARG A 37 -16.58 -4.67 7.79
CA ARG A 37 -15.62 -3.57 7.82
C ARG A 37 -14.19 -4.04 8.09
N VAL A 38 -14.01 -5.00 8.99
CA VAL A 38 -12.70 -5.61 9.25
C VAL A 38 -12.19 -6.35 8.01
N GLN A 39 -13.05 -7.09 7.30
CA GLN A 39 -12.67 -7.76 6.05
C GLN A 39 -12.24 -6.76 4.98
N ARG A 40 -12.97 -5.64 4.85
CA ARG A 40 -12.60 -4.55 3.92
C ARG A 40 -11.25 -3.94 4.30
N ALA A 41 -11.02 -3.69 5.59
CA ALA A 41 -9.74 -3.16 6.08
C ALA A 41 -8.57 -4.10 5.78
N ASP A 42 -8.73 -5.42 5.94
CA ASP A 42 -7.69 -6.40 5.59
C ASP A 42 -7.30 -6.32 4.11
N VAL A 43 -8.28 -6.20 3.20
CA VAL A 43 -8.02 -6.02 1.77
C VAL A 43 -7.22 -4.75 1.50
N LEU A 44 -7.63 -3.62 2.09
CA LEU A 44 -6.94 -2.32 1.92
C LEU A 44 -5.50 -2.36 2.46
N ILE A 45 -5.29 -2.97 3.64
CA ILE A 45 -3.95 -3.10 4.24
C ILE A 45 -3.03 -3.92 3.35
N ARG A 46 -3.50 -5.05 2.79
CA ARG A 46 -2.70 -5.87 1.87
C ARG A 46 -2.35 -5.08 0.61
N HIS A 47 -3.31 -4.34 0.06
CA HIS A 47 -3.07 -3.48 -1.09
C HIS A 47 -2.00 -2.41 -0.80
N CYS A 48 -2.14 -1.69 0.31
CA CYS A 48 -1.16 -0.68 0.74
C CYS A 48 0.25 -1.27 0.91
N ARG A 49 0.36 -2.46 1.50
CA ARG A 49 1.65 -3.16 1.66
C ARG A 49 2.27 -3.50 0.31
N SER A 50 1.50 -4.09 -0.60
CA SER A 50 1.98 -4.40 -1.96
C SER A 50 2.54 -3.16 -2.65
N ARG A 51 1.85 -2.02 -2.55
CA ARG A 51 2.31 -0.76 -3.15
C ARG A 51 3.58 -0.23 -2.52
N LEU A 52 3.73 -0.35 -1.20
CA LEU A 52 4.94 0.05 -0.50
C LEU A 52 6.13 -0.82 -0.90
N ASP A 53 5.91 -2.12 -1.08
CA ASP A 53 6.95 -3.06 -1.52
C ASP A 53 7.39 -2.76 -2.97
N ASP A 54 6.44 -2.47 -3.86
CA ASP A 54 6.74 -2.06 -5.24
C ASP A 54 7.54 -0.75 -5.28
N ALA A 55 7.14 0.24 -4.47
CA ALA A 55 7.86 1.50 -4.35
C ALA A 55 9.28 1.30 -3.81
N ARG A 56 9.43 0.45 -2.79
CA ARG A 56 10.75 0.09 -2.22
C ARG A 56 11.63 -0.56 -3.28
N LEU A 57 11.10 -1.51 -4.05
CA LEU A 57 11.83 -2.19 -5.12
C LEU A 57 12.27 -1.22 -6.20
N HIS A 58 11.41 -0.27 -6.58
CA HIS A 58 11.75 0.77 -7.53
C HIS A 58 12.91 1.65 -7.03
N VAL A 59 12.86 2.11 -5.77
CA VAL A 59 13.94 2.89 -5.16
C VAL A 59 15.26 2.09 -5.16
N THR A 60 15.23 0.82 -4.75
CA THR A 60 16.43 -0.03 -4.77
C THR A 60 17.03 -0.16 -6.17
N ARG A 61 16.20 -0.30 -7.21
CA ARG A 61 16.68 -0.35 -8.60
C ARG A 61 17.33 0.96 -9.05
N VAL A 62 16.75 2.10 -8.69
CA VAL A 62 17.31 3.42 -9.01
C VAL A 62 18.68 3.58 -8.36
N ILE A 63 18.83 3.21 -7.08
CA ILE A 63 20.12 3.27 -6.37
C ILE A 63 21.16 2.38 -7.06
N ALA A 64 20.80 1.13 -7.38
CA ALA A 64 21.72 0.20 -8.05
C ALA A 64 22.17 0.68 -9.45
N ALA A 65 21.29 1.36 -10.18
CA ALA A 65 21.63 1.97 -11.47
C ALA A 65 22.68 3.08 -11.30
N LEU A 66 22.50 3.96 -10.31
CA LEU A 66 23.44 5.05 -10.00
C LEU A 66 24.82 4.52 -9.56
N ASP A 67 24.86 3.46 -8.76
CA ASP A 67 26.11 2.81 -8.36
C ASP A 67 26.86 2.22 -9.57
N THR A 68 26.12 1.64 -10.52
CA THR A 68 26.68 1.05 -11.76
C THR A 68 27.25 2.13 -12.69
N GLU A 69 26.55 3.26 -12.84
CA GLU A 69 27.01 4.41 -13.61
C GLU A 69 28.29 5.02 -13.01
N THR A 70 28.34 5.14 -11.69
CA THR A 70 29.51 5.67 -10.96
C THR A 70 30.73 4.76 -11.12
N ALA A 71 30.56 3.44 -10.98
CA ALA A 71 31.65 2.47 -11.17
C ALA A 71 32.19 2.45 -12.62
N GLY A 72 31.32 2.69 -13.61
CA GLY A 72 31.72 2.81 -15.02
C GLY A 72 32.55 4.08 -15.32
N GLN A 73 32.37 5.15 -14.55
CA GLN A 73 33.12 6.40 -14.71
C GLN A 73 34.52 6.36 -14.07
N GLU A 74 34.73 5.58 -13.01
CA GLU A 74 36.04 5.43 -12.36
C GLU A 74 36.99 4.48 -13.12
N ALA A 75 36.46 3.50 -13.86
CA ALA A 75 37.27 2.56 -14.64
C ALA A 75 37.85 3.17 -15.95
N GLY A 76 37.47 4.40 -16.30
CA GLY A 76 37.84 5.08 -17.54
C GLY A 76 38.89 6.19 -17.42
N THR A 77 39.50 6.40 -16.25
CA THR A 77 40.60 7.35 -16.01
C THR A 77 41.86 6.62 -15.55
#